data_AF-A0A2M7YMP4-F1
#
_entry.id   AF-A0A2M7YMP4-F1
#
_cell.length_a   1.000
_cell.length_b   1.000
_cell.length_c   1.000
_cell.angle_alpha   90.00
_cell.angle_beta   90.00
_cell.angle_gamma   90.00
#
_symmetry.space_group_name_H-M   'P 1'
#
loop_
_entity.id
_entity.type
_entity.pdbx_description
1 polymer ?
#
loop_
_entity_poly.entity_id
_entity_poly.type
_entity_poly.pdbx_seq_one_letter_code
_entity_poly.pdbx_strand_id
1 'polypeptide(L)'
;MEINGRFWGSLPLAIYAGVDFPYLYYLMAENKKVEPDFLYKENIKSRHLLADCKNLFSVLLDRGRIDGIKYPDKAETVANFFKFFEKNLYYDVESLSDAKPFFMEVVNSLLRL
;
A
#
# COMPACT_ATOMS: atom_id res chain seq x y z
N MET A 1 -1.72 -16.93 -7.12
CA MET A 1 -0.51 -16.45 -6.43
C MET A 1 0.49 -16.05 -7.51
N GLU A 2 0.99 -14.83 -7.47
CA GLU A 2 1.94 -14.28 -8.45
C GLU A 2 3.33 -14.19 -7.80
N ILE A 3 4.40 -14.47 -8.54
CA ILE A 3 5.79 -14.38 -8.05
C ILE A 3 6.48 -13.25 -8.83
N ASN A 4 7.04 -12.28 -8.10
CA ASN A 4 7.74 -11.13 -8.67
C ASN A 4 9.25 -11.21 -8.41
N GLY A 5 10.07 -11.17 -9.46
CA GLY A 5 11.54 -11.20 -9.36
C GLY A 5 12.18 -9.89 -8.88
N ARG A 6 11.39 -8.96 -8.34
CA ARG A 6 11.78 -7.63 -7.84
C ARG A 6 10.86 -7.23 -6.69
N PHE A 7 11.23 -6.17 -5.98
CA PHE A 7 10.33 -5.57 -4.99
C PHE A 7 8.99 -5.17 -5.62
N TRP A 8 7.92 -5.43 -4.87
CA TRP A 8 6.54 -5.24 -5.28
C TRP A 8 5.86 -4.15 -4.46
N GLY A 9 4.65 -3.73 -4.87
CA GLY A 9 3.88 -2.70 -4.18
C GLY A 9 3.55 -3.04 -2.73
N SER A 10 3.57 -4.33 -2.36
CA SER A 10 3.38 -4.80 -0.98
C SER A 10 4.63 -4.70 -0.09
N LEU A 11 5.74 -4.11 -0.59
CA LEU A 11 6.98 -3.97 0.17
C LEU A 11 6.79 -3.20 1.50
N PRO A 12 6.09 -2.05 1.56
CA PRO A 12 5.90 -1.33 2.82
C PRO A 12 5.24 -2.20 3.90
N LEU A 13 4.23 -3.01 3.55
CA LEU A 13 3.58 -3.93 4.48
C LEU A 13 4.57 -4.91 5.12
N ALA A 14 5.49 -5.48 4.34
CA ALA A 14 6.50 -6.39 4.86
C ALA A 14 7.43 -5.70 5.86
N ILE A 15 7.89 -4.48 5.54
CA ILE A 15 8.75 -3.69 6.42
C ILE A 15 8.02 -3.36 7.72
N TYR A 16 6.77 -2.90 7.66
CA TYR A 16 5.97 -2.63 8.87
C TYR A 16 5.64 -3.88 9.68
N ALA A 17 5.53 -5.04 9.02
CA ALA A 17 5.45 -6.34 9.67
C ALA A 17 6.78 -6.78 10.30
N GLY A 18 7.88 -6.05 10.11
CA GLY A 18 9.19 -6.31 10.73
C GLY A 18 10.18 -7.03 9.82
N VAL A 19 9.85 -7.26 8.54
CA VAL A 19 10.72 -7.94 7.58
C VAL A 19 11.28 -6.94 6.57
N ASP A 20 12.53 -6.53 6.76
CA ASP A 20 13.23 -5.59 5.89
C ASP A 20 13.87 -6.30 4.69
N PHE A 21 13.05 -6.65 3.68
CA PHE A 21 13.54 -7.30 2.46
C PHE A 21 14.69 -6.54 1.74
N PRO A 22 14.68 -5.20 1.64
CA PRO A 22 15.80 -4.44 1.10
C PRO A 22 17.11 -4.70 1.85
N TYR A 23 17.09 -4.67 3.18
CA TYR A 23 18.27 -4.95 3.98
C TYR A 23 18.73 -6.40 3.85
N LEU A 24 17.81 -7.37 3.89
CA LEU A 24 18.13 -8.79 3.68
C LEU A 24 18.74 -9.02 2.30
N TYR A 25 18.18 -8.40 1.25
CA TYR A 25 18.72 -8.46 -0.10
C TYR A 25 20.13 -7.86 -0.19
N TYR A 26 20.38 -6.73 0.48
CA TYR A 26 21.71 -6.15 0.60
C TYR A 26 22.70 -7.10 1.28
N LEU A 27 22.33 -7.75 2.39
CA LEU A 27 23.19 -8.73 3.06
C LEU A 27 23.56 -9.90 2.15
N MET A 28 22.60 -10.41 1.39
CA MET A 28 22.83 -11.48 0.42
C MET A 28 23.79 -11.05 -0.69
N ALA A 29 23.64 -9.82 -1.21
CA ALA A 29 24.54 -9.26 -2.22
C ALA A 29 25.99 -9.14 -1.71
N GLU A 30 26.17 -8.89 -0.41
CA GLU A 30 27.46 -8.86 0.27
C GLU A 30 27.99 -10.26 0.66
N ASN A 31 27.36 -11.35 0.20
CA ASN A 31 27.66 -12.74 0.59
C ASN A 31 27.60 -12.99 2.10
N LYS A 32 26.85 -12.17 2.85
CA LYS A 32 26.62 -12.39 4.28
C LYS A 32 25.55 -13.46 4.47
N LYS A 33 25.70 -14.25 5.52
CA LYS A 33 24.71 -15.25 5.90
C LYS A 33 23.45 -14.54 6.41
N VAL A 34 22.32 -14.86 5.80
CA VAL A 34 20.99 -14.43 6.27
C VAL A 34 20.31 -15.65 6.88
N GLU A 35 20.11 -15.63 8.18
CA GLU A 35 19.32 -16.67 8.85
C GLU A 35 17.83 -16.43 8.59
N PRO A 36 17.03 -17.48 8.40
CA PRO A 36 15.59 -17.34 8.33
C PRO A 36 15.05 -16.78 9.65
N ASP A 37 14.39 -15.62 9.57
CA ASP A 37 13.60 -15.05 10.66
C ASP A 37 12.13 -15.12 10.28
N PHE A 38 11.35 -15.85 11.07
CA PHE A 38 9.92 -16.03 10.88
C PHE A 38 9.10 -15.19 11.86
N LEU A 39 9.75 -14.33 12.64
CA LEU A 39 9.09 -13.39 13.54
C LEU A 39 8.64 -12.17 12.75
N TYR A 40 7.35 -12.12 12.45
CA TYR A 40 6.70 -10.93 11.90
C TYR A 40 5.53 -10.51 12.79
N LYS A 41 5.19 -9.23 12.73
CA LYS A 41 4.03 -8.67 13.42
C LYS A 41 2.79 -9.01 12.60
N GLU A 42 1.84 -9.66 13.24
CA GLU A 42 0.50 -9.87 12.69
C GLU A 42 -0.37 -8.63 12.88
N ASN A 43 -1.51 -8.60 12.17
CA ASN A 43 -2.51 -7.52 12.27
C ASN A 43 -1.93 -6.13 11.94
N ILE A 44 -1.00 -6.08 10.99
CA ILE A 44 -0.48 -4.86 10.39
C ILE A 44 -1.24 -4.55 9.10
N LYS A 45 -1.61 -3.29 8.90
CA LYS A 45 -2.23 -2.79 7.67
C LYS A 45 -1.30 -1.75 7.04
N SER A 46 -1.09 -1.86 5.73
CA SER A 46 -0.46 -0.82 4.93
C SER A 46 -1.49 -0.31 3.92
N ARG A 47 -1.60 1.01 3.79
CA ARG A 47 -2.67 1.67 3.04
C ARG A 47 -2.10 2.46 1.87
N HIS A 48 -2.64 2.18 0.70
CA HIS A 48 -2.38 2.95 -0.51
C HIS A 48 -3.39 4.10 -0.64
N LEU A 49 -3.06 5.26 -0.06
CA LEU A 49 -4.02 6.36 0.06
C LEU A 49 -4.47 6.94 -1.29
N LEU A 50 -3.57 7.03 -2.28
CA LEU A 50 -3.95 7.53 -3.60
C LEU A 50 -4.92 6.58 -4.34
N ALA A 51 -4.77 5.27 -4.16
CA ALA A 51 -5.73 4.30 -4.68
C ALA A 51 -7.09 4.42 -3.99
N ASP A 52 -7.10 4.67 -2.68
CA ASP A 52 -8.33 4.94 -1.94
C ASP A 52 -9.05 6.20 -2.43
N CYS A 53 -8.31 7.28 -2.72
CA CYS A 53 -8.87 8.48 -3.35
C CYS A 53 -9.51 8.13 -4.69
N LYS A 54 -8.82 7.37 -5.56
CA LYS A 54 -9.36 6.94 -6.86
C LYS A 54 -10.63 6.10 -6.70
N ASN A 55 -10.63 5.16 -5.75
CA ASN A 55 -11.80 4.34 -5.45
C ASN A 55 -12.98 5.20 -4.97
N LEU A 56 -12.74 6.12 -4.03
CA LEU A 56 -13.75 7.05 -3.54
C LEU A 56 -14.38 7.86 -4.69
N PHE A 57 -13.55 8.46 -5.56
CA PHE A 57 -14.07 9.19 -6.72
C PHE A 57 -14.82 8.28 -7.69
N SER A 58 -14.33 7.06 -7.94
CA SER A 58 -15.02 6.12 -8.82
C SER A 58 -16.41 5.79 -8.30
N VAL A 59 -16.55 5.48 -7.01
CA VAL A 59 -17.83 5.14 -6.38
C VAL A 59 -18.78 6.33 -6.35
N LEU A 60 -18.30 7.52 -5.97
CA LEU A 60 -19.14 8.72 -5.91
C LEU A 60 -19.69 9.12 -7.28
N LEU A 61 -18.88 8.93 -8.34
CA LEU A 61 -19.22 9.26 -9.73
C LEU A 61 -19.84 8.07 -10.50
N ASP A 62 -20.15 6.96 -9.82
CA ASP A 62 -20.74 5.76 -10.42
C ASP A 62 -19.93 5.19 -11.61
N ARG A 63 -18.60 5.35 -11.58
CA ARG A 63 -17.68 4.85 -12.61
C ARG A 63 -17.32 3.40 -12.37
N GLY A 64 -17.11 2.66 -13.45
CA GLY A 64 -16.68 1.25 -13.41
C GLY A 64 -17.75 0.29 -12.91
N ARG A 65 -19.04 0.63 -13.08
CA ARG A 65 -20.15 -0.32 -12.83
C ARG A 65 -20.04 -1.50 -13.79
N ILE A 66 -20.24 -2.70 -13.26
CA ILE A 66 -20.28 -3.95 -14.01
C ILE A 66 -21.62 -4.61 -13.72
N ASP A 67 -22.36 -4.96 -14.78
CA ASP A 67 -23.66 -5.60 -14.65
C ASP A 67 -23.55 -6.93 -13.90
N GLY A 68 -24.51 -7.18 -13.00
CA GLY A 68 -24.53 -8.38 -12.16
C GLY A 68 -23.60 -8.35 -10.95
N ILE A 69 -22.77 -7.31 -10.78
CA ILE A 69 -21.91 -7.13 -9.60
C ILE A 69 -22.50 -6.07 -8.68
N LYS A 70 -22.67 -6.41 -7.39
CA LYS A 70 -23.13 -5.45 -6.38
C LYS A 70 -22.16 -4.27 -6.33
N TYR A 71 -22.67 -3.07 -6.61
CA TYR A 71 -21.89 -1.86 -6.51
C TYR A 71 -21.68 -1.45 -5.04
N PRO A 72 -20.51 -0.89 -4.68
CA PRO A 72 -20.25 -0.40 -3.31
C PRO A 72 -21.27 0.66 -2.86
N ASP A 73 -21.60 0.66 -1.58
CA ASP A 73 -22.42 1.72 -0.99
C ASP A 73 -21.61 3.02 -0.84
N LYS A 74 -22.21 4.15 -1.22
CA LYS A 74 -21.53 5.45 -1.20
C LYS A 74 -21.23 5.93 0.22
N ALA A 75 -22.16 5.77 1.16
CA ALA A 75 -21.99 6.23 2.53
C ALA A 75 -20.93 5.40 3.26
N GLU A 76 -20.97 4.07 3.08
CA GLU A 76 -19.96 3.16 3.61
C GLU A 76 -18.56 3.45 3.04
N THR A 77 -18.46 3.71 1.73
CA THR A 77 -17.19 4.04 1.07
C THR A 77 -16.60 5.33 1.63
N VAL A 78 -17.42 6.37 1.82
CA VAL A 78 -17.00 7.63 2.45
C VAL A 78 -16.57 7.38 3.90
N ALA A 79 -17.36 6.66 4.69
CA ALA A 79 -17.04 6.38 6.09
C ALA A 79 -15.72 5.60 6.25
N ASN A 80 -15.47 4.62 5.37
CA ASN A 80 -14.23 3.86 5.36
C ASN A 80 -13.02 4.72 4.93
N PHE A 81 -13.20 5.63 3.98
CA PHE A 81 -12.13 6.51 3.51
C PHE A 81 -11.52 7.35 4.65
N PHE A 82 -12.35 7.87 5.55
CA PHE A 82 -11.92 8.74 6.66
C PHE A 82 -11.25 8.01 7.84
N LYS A 83 -11.05 6.68 7.77
CA LYS A 83 -10.36 5.90 8.81
C LYS A 83 -8.83 6.05 8.73
N PHE A 84 -8.32 7.25 9.00
CA PHE A 84 -6.89 7.57 8.80
C PHE A 84 -5.95 7.10 9.92
N PHE A 85 -6.47 6.80 11.12
CA PHE A 85 -5.66 6.57 12.33
C PHE A 85 -6.04 5.28 13.05
N GLU A 86 -6.34 4.22 12.29
CA GLU A 86 -6.61 2.92 12.89
C GLU A 86 -5.36 2.34 13.57
N LYS A 87 -5.58 1.48 14.57
CA LYS A 87 -4.50 0.72 15.20
C LYS A 87 -3.73 -0.09 14.13
N ASN A 88 -2.40 -0.02 14.18
CA ASN A 88 -1.49 -0.71 13.27
C ASN A 88 -1.68 -0.37 11.78
N LEU A 89 -2.24 0.80 11.49
CA LEU A 89 -2.33 1.33 10.13
C LEU A 89 -1.08 2.14 9.79
N TYR A 90 -0.45 1.77 8.69
CA TYR A 90 0.66 2.47 8.08
C TYR A 90 0.31 2.80 6.63
N TYR A 91 1.16 3.59 5.99
CA TYR A 91 0.93 4.12 4.65
C TYR A 91 2.08 3.74 3.73
N ASP A 92 1.76 3.50 2.46
CA ASP A 92 2.75 2.96 1.52
C ASP A 92 3.83 3.99 1.13
N VAL A 93 3.44 5.27 0.98
CA VAL A 93 4.34 6.34 0.52
C VAL A 93 4.29 7.60 1.36
N GLU A 94 3.24 7.78 2.16
CA GLU A 94 3.06 8.95 3.02
C GLU A 94 3.97 8.86 4.24
N SER A 95 4.94 9.77 4.30
CA SER A 95 5.86 9.91 5.43
C SER A 95 6.06 11.38 5.79
N LEU A 96 6.08 11.67 7.09
CA LEU A 96 6.40 13.01 7.61
C LEU A 96 7.89 13.34 7.51
N SER A 97 8.76 12.33 7.52
CA SER A 97 10.22 12.52 7.40
C SER A 97 10.69 12.53 5.95
N ASP A 98 9.91 11.97 5.03
CA ASP A 98 10.21 11.96 3.59
C ASP A 98 8.92 12.08 2.77
N ALA A 99 8.48 13.31 2.55
CA ALA A 99 7.24 13.58 1.81
C ALA A 99 7.41 13.48 0.28
N LYS A 100 8.65 13.38 -0.24
CA LYS A 100 8.90 13.44 -1.68
C LYS A 100 8.24 12.28 -2.46
N PRO A 101 8.29 11.02 -2.00
CA PRO A 101 7.61 9.91 -2.68
C PRO A 101 6.11 10.15 -2.86
N PHE A 102 5.42 10.66 -1.83
CA PHE A 102 4.00 11.02 -1.92
C PHE A 102 3.73 12.04 -3.03
N PHE A 103 4.46 13.16 -3.07
CA PHE A 103 4.26 14.15 -4.13
C PHE A 103 4.57 13.61 -5.52
N MET A 104 5.63 12.80 -5.65
CA MET A 104 5.96 12.15 -6.91
C MET A 104 4.85 11.20 -7.37
N GLU A 105 4.21 10.49 -6.44
CA GLU A 105 3.09 9.62 -6.77
C GLU A 105 1.89 10.42 -7.31
N VAL A 106 1.53 11.52 -6.65
CA VAL A 106 0.46 12.41 -7.10
C VAL A 106 0.75 12.95 -8.50
N VAL A 107 1.97 13.47 -8.72
CA VAL A 107 2.40 13.99 -10.03
C VAL A 107 2.34 12.89 -11.10
N ASN A 108 2.92 11.71 -10.81
CA ASN A 108 2.89 10.58 -11.73
C ASN A 108 1.46 10.14 -12.08
N SER A 109 0.54 10.18 -11.11
CA SER A 109 -0.85 9.83 -11.36
C SER A 109 -1.59 10.86 -12.20
N LEU A 110 -1.22 12.14 -12.13
CA LEU A 110 -1.81 13.20 -12.95
C LEU A 110 -1.25 13.19 -14.38
N LEU A 111 0.04 12.87 -14.55
CA LEU A 111 0.70 12.79 -15.86
C LEU A 111 0.34 11.52 -16.65
N ARG A 112 -0.21 10.50 -15.98
CA ARG A 112 -0.69 9.26 -16.61
C ARG A 112 -2.19 9.29 -16.96
N LEU A 113 -2.89 10.40 -16.66
CA LEU A 113 -4.21 10.72 -17.20
C LEU A 113 -4.07 11.37 -18.58
#